data_AF-A0A0S3U7Y4-F1
#
_entry.id   AF-A0A0S3U7Y4-F1
#
_cell.length_a   1.000
_cell.length_b   1.000
_cell.length_c   1.000
_cell.angle_alpha   90.00
_cell.angle_beta   90.00
_cell.angle_gamma   90.00
#
_symmetry.space_group_name_H-M   'P 1'
#
loop_
_entity.id
_entity.type
_entity.pdbx_description
1 polymer ?
#
loop_
_entity_poly.entity_id
_entity_poly.type
_entity_poly.pdbx_seq_one_letter_code
_entity_poly.pdbx_strand_id
1 'polypeptide(L)'
;MTDPRIGQLLSNRYQISQLIGRGAMGQVYKAEDILLGGVVVAVKFLSQTLLTRKMRDRFRSEARTCALLSTKSMHIVRVMDYGVDDQEVPYYVMEYLEGNSLSEVISAQNLPLPRFLNLARQICGGIQCAHHGITIDSNLYPIIHRDIKPSNILVTQDSGYGELVKILDFGISKLLQSDGSQTSSYMGTLAYSSPEQMEGRELDSRSDIYSLGIMFFEMLTGKMPLQADTHSFGSWYKTHHFQPPHRIAELNPNAKVPKVLETLVMSCLEKMPQDRPQTIDDILKALEPLEQRYNATRQISHRIGEALLRRPVVTPPRKEDDLSPDEACQLTTWPRDKPIAQIVFPHILETKRETSATIWVMLPQQEIENIQIGKLYNQFFKTFLCIQSPHPVLMWVTALYNQLQHKDGNPRWLKCFLDLKTDQGQKLTRLLIDKKSYYILFFAIEDPHHCAYVMPLQLSSMQRSQLLEWMLASQTWASMGKAATSKDLLKAEFEKIKPKVIEDLIRTPSIKALT
;
A
#
# COMPACT_ATOMS: atom_id res chain seq x y z
N MET A 1 -27.24 27.00 3.43
CA MET A 1 -26.75 27.24 4.81
C MET A 1 -25.37 26.64 4.90
N THR A 2 -24.39 27.39 5.40
CA THR A 2 -23.04 26.89 5.68
C THR A 2 -23.12 25.85 6.80
N ASP A 3 -22.44 24.72 6.63
CA ASP A 3 -22.38 23.66 7.64
C ASP A 3 -21.72 24.23 8.91
N PRO A 4 -22.36 24.14 10.09
CA PRO A 4 -21.95 24.88 11.30
C PRO A 4 -20.58 24.45 11.84
N ARG A 5 -20.05 23.31 11.37
CA ARG A 5 -18.75 22.79 11.80
C ARG A 5 -17.60 23.35 10.99
N ILE A 6 -17.85 23.93 9.82
CA ILE A 6 -16.78 24.51 8.99
C ILE A 6 -16.21 25.73 9.73
N GLY A 7 -14.89 25.74 9.93
CA GLY A 7 -14.17 26.75 10.71
C GLY A 7 -14.06 26.43 12.21
N GLN A 8 -14.74 25.40 12.72
CA GLN A 8 -14.62 24.98 14.11
C GLN A 8 -13.21 24.43 14.40
N LEU A 9 -12.66 24.79 15.56
CA LEU A 9 -11.39 24.27 16.06
C LEU A 9 -11.64 23.26 17.18
N LEU A 10 -11.36 21.97 16.92
CA LEU A 10 -11.56 20.90 17.90
C LEU A 10 -10.32 20.68 18.75
N SER A 11 -10.51 20.55 20.06
CA SER A 11 -9.44 20.31 21.04
C SER A 11 -8.23 21.26 20.87
N ASN A 12 -8.48 22.51 20.46
CA ASN A 12 -7.45 23.51 20.14
C ASN A 12 -6.39 23.03 19.14
N ARG A 13 -6.73 22.09 18.25
CA ARG A 13 -5.77 21.41 17.36
C ARG A 13 -6.28 21.17 15.95
N TYR A 14 -7.51 20.70 15.78
CA TYR A 14 -8.01 20.29 14.47
C TYR A 14 -8.98 21.32 13.92
N GLN A 15 -8.56 22.08 12.91
CA GLN A 15 -9.40 23.08 12.27
C GLN A 15 -10.19 22.46 11.13
N ILE A 16 -11.52 22.39 11.27
CA ILE A 16 -12.40 21.81 10.25
C ILE A 16 -12.47 22.74 9.03
N SER A 17 -12.21 22.20 7.84
CA SER A 17 -12.18 22.97 6.60
C SER A 17 -13.30 22.61 5.63
N GLN A 18 -13.68 21.34 5.51
CA GLN A 18 -14.64 20.91 4.50
C GLN A 18 -15.39 19.64 4.93
N LEU A 19 -16.68 19.55 4.63
CA LEU A 19 -17.42 18.28 4.70
C LEU A 19 -17.06 17.39 3.49
N ILE A 20 -16.60 16.16 3.74
CA ILE A 20 -16.17 15.21 2.71
C ILE A 20 -17.01 13.92 2.65
N GLY A 21 -17.86 13.66 3.64
CA GLY A 21 -18.74 12.49 3.61
C GLY A 21 -19.93 12.60 4.56
N ARG A 22 -21.07 12.02 4.19
CA ARG A 22 -22.25 11.87 5.04
C ARG A 22 -22.78 10.44 4.92
N GLY A 23 -23.08 9.81 6.06
CA GLY A 23 -23.66 8.48 6.12
C GLY A 23 -24.55 8.31 7.35
N ALA A 24 -25.13 7.11 7.51
CA ALA A 24 -26.02 6.82 8.64
C ALA A 24 -25.30 6.95 10.00
N MET A 25 -24.02 6.55 10.07
CA MET A 25 -23.17 6.63 11.27
C MET A 25 -22.78 8.06 11.64
N GLY A 26 -22.88 9.01 10.71
CA GLY A 26 -22.54 10.40 10.94
C GLY A 26 -21.83 11.06 9.75
N GLN A 27 -20.96 12.01 10.04
CA GLN A 27 -20.39 12.91 9.05
C GLN A 27 -18.87 12.91 9.14
N VAL A 28 -18.20 12.98 7.98
CA VAL A 28 -16.75 13.04 7.87
C VAL A 28 -16.34 14.38 7.29
N TYR A 29 -15.39 15.04 7.94
CA TYR A 29 -14.86 16.34 7.53
C TYR A 29 -13.36 16.24 7.26
N LYS A 30 -12.87 16.98 6.27
CA LYS A 30 -11.46 17.34 6.14
C LYS A 30 -11.13 18.41 7.17
N ALA A 31 -9.97 18.27 7.80
CA ALA A 31 -9.46 19.21 8.77
C ALA A 31 -7.94 19.34 8.67
N GLU A 32 -7.39 20.37 9.28
CA GLU A 32 -5.95 20.59 9.39
C GLU A 32 -5.52 20.48 10.86
N ASP A 33 -4.49 19.70 11.13
CA ASP A 33 -3.81 19.65 12.42
C ASP A 33 -2.84 20.84 12.52
N ILE A 34 -3.28 21.92 13.17
CA ILE A 34 -2.53 23.18 13.22
C ILE A 34 -1.26 23.06 14.05
N LEU A 35 -1.20 22.11 15.00
CA LEU A 35 -0.02 21.87 15.83
C LEU A 35 1.06 21.08 15.09
N LEU A 36 0.69 20.32 14.07
CA LEU A 36 1.61 19.62 13.18
C LEU A 36 1.83 20.35 11.86
N GLY A 37 1.70 21.69 11.85
CA GLY A 37 2.00 22.50 10.68
C GLY A 37 0.99 22.38 9.55
N GLY A 38 -0.29 22.12 9.87
CA GLY A 38 -1.37 22.06 8.89
C GLY A 38 -1.50 20.69 8.20
N VAL A 39 -1.00 19.62 8.83
CA VAL A 39 -1.17 18.26 8.28
C VAL A 39 -2.66 17.95 8.11
N VAL A 40 -3.03 17.54 6.90
CA VAL A 40 -4.42 17.25 6.56
C VAL A 40 -4.86 15.93 7.18
N VAL A 41 -6.01 15.95 7.84
CA VAL A 41 -6.65 14.80 8.49
C VAL A 41 -8.14 14.73 8.13
N ALA A 42 -8.74 13.57 8.38
CA ALA A 42 -10.18 13.38 8.32
C ALA A 42 -10.76 13.22 9.73
N VAL A 43 -11.87 13.88 10.02
CA VAL A 43 -12.56 13.84 11.32
C VAL A 43 -13.96 13.27 11.12
N LYS A 44 -14.21 12.08 11.68
CA LYS A 44 -15.55 11.48 11.67
C LYS A 44 -16.25 11.80 12.98
N PHE A 45 -17.47 12.29 12.88
CA PHE A 45 -18.34 12.52 14.02
C PHE A 45 -19.48 11.52 14.03
N LEU A 46 -19.89 11.12 15.24
CA LEU A 46 -21.12 10.36 15.44
C LEU A 46 -22.35 11.23 15.11
N SER A 47 -23.34 10.65 14.44
CA SER A 47 -24.61 11.34 14.17
C SER A 47 -25.30 11.80 15.46
N GLN A 48 -25.81 13.04 15.48
CA GLN A 48 -26.60 13.57 16.59
C GLN A 48 -27.86 12.74 16.88
N THR A 49 -28.45 12.14 15.86
CA THR A 49 -29.64 11.26 16.00
C THR A 49 -29.33 9.94 16.72
N LEU A 50 -28.06 9.63 16.95
CA LEU A 50 -27.59 8.37 17.54
C LEU A 50 -26.85 8.58 18.88
N LEU A 51 -26.97 9.75 19.53
CA LEU A 51 -26.27 10.11 20.78
C LEU A 51 -26.76 9.38 22.04
N THR A 52 -27.00 8.07 21.95
CA THR A 52 -27.23 7.24 23.14
C THR A 52 -25.90 6.81 23.75
N ARG A 53 -25.86 6.58 25.08
CA ARG A 53 -24.64 6.08 25.76
C ARG A 53 -24.05 4.83 25.08
N LYS A 54 -24.92 3.87 24.72
CA LYS A 54 -24.56 2.64 24.01
C LYS A 54 -23.84 2.92 22.69
N MET A 55 -24.31 3.90 21.92
CA MET A 55 -23.68 4.26 20.63
C MET A 55 -22.38 5.04 20.81
N ARG A 56 -22.26 5.89 21.84
CA ARG A 56 -20.99 6.55 22.18
C ARG A 56 -19.91 5.54 22.56
N ASP A 57 -20.23 4.58 23.43
CA ASP A 57 -19.29 3.53 23.85
C ASP A 57 -18.82 2.67 22.66
N ARG A 58 -19.74 2.38 21.73
CA ARG A 58 -19.44 1.65 20.49
C ARG A 58 -18.53 2.45 19.56
N PHE A 59 -18.85 3.72 19.34
CA PHE A 59 -18.05 4.60 18.50
C PHE A 59 -16.63 4.76 19.04
N ARG A 60 -16.48 4.87 20.38
CA ARG A 60 -15.18 4.83 21.05
C ARG A 60 -14.45 3.50 20.83
N SER A 61 -15.16 2.39 20.96
CA SER A 61 -14.57 1.06 20.75
C SER A 61 -14.16 0.84 19.29
N GLU A 62 -14.91 1.36 18.31
CA GLU A 62 -14.56 1.33 16.88
C GLU A 62 -13.27 2.10 16.64
N ALA A 63 -13.18 3.34 17.12
CA ALA A 63 -11.97 4.15 17.02
C ALA A 63 -10.74 3.44 17.63
N ARG A 64 -10.90 2.84 18.82
CA ARG A 64 -9.84 2.08 19.50
C ARG A 64 -9.42 0.85 18.70
N THR A 65 -10.38 0.06 18.22
CA THR A 65 -10.11 -1.14 17.42
C THR A 65 -9.39 -0.78 16.12
N CYS A 66 -9.87 0.23 15.39
CA CYS A 66 -9.20 0.71 14.17
C CYS A 66 -7.77 1.20 14.47
N ALA A 67 -7.57 1.96 15.55
CA ALA A 67 -6.23 2.41 15.95
C ALA A 67 -5.28 1.21 16.15
N LEU A 68 -5.70 0.20 16.93
CA LEU A 68 -4.90 -1.00 17.20
C LEU A 68 -4.68 -1.90 15.97
N LEU A 69 -5.65 -1.97 15.07
CA LEU A 69 -5.52 -2.75 13.84
C LEU A 69 -4.61 -2.05 12.81
N SER A 70 -4.67 -0.72 12.75
CA SER A 70 -3.85 0.07 11.82
C SER A 70 -2.35 -0.01 12.10
N THR A 71 -1.94 -0.35 13.34
CA THR A 71 -0.54 -0.63 13.64
C THR A 71 -0.07 -1.98 13.11
N LYS A 72 -1.00 -2.90 12.79
CA LYS A 72 -0.72 -4.25 12.31
C LYS A 72 -0.85 -4.40 10.80
N SER A 73 -1.68 -3.59 10.15
CA SER A 73 -1.87 -3.64 8.69
C SER A 73 -2.01 -2.26 8.09
N MET A 74 -1.22 -2.01 7.04
CA MET A 74 -1.32 -0.80 6.23
C MET A 74 -2.66 -0.69 5.49
N HIS A 75 -3.35 -1.81 5.27
CA HIS A 75 -4.62 -1.88 4.55
C HIS A 75 -5.80 -1.47 5.42
N ILE A 76 -5.57 -0.98 6.62
CA ILE A 76 -6.59 -0.50 7.56
C ILE A 76 -6.35 0.99 7.79
N VAL A 77 -7.41 1.79 7.78
CA VAL A 77 -7.32 3.23 8.03
C VAL A 77 -6.74 3.51 9.41
N ARG A 78 -5.77 4.43 9.45
CA ARG A 78 -5.13 4.85 10.69
C ARG A 78 -5.99 5.86 11.43
N VAL A 79 -6.47 5.46 12.61
CA VAL A 79 -7.06 6.36 13.60
C VAL A 79 -5.96 6.88 14.52
N MET A 80 -5.91 8.19 14.72
CA MET A 80 -4.86 8.90 15.47
C MET A 80 -5.34 9.43 16.81
N ASP A 81 -6.59 9.89 16.87
CA ASP A 81 -7.13 10.54 18.07
C ASP A 81 -8.63 10.31 18.22
N TYR A 82 -9.14 10.48 19.43
CA TYR A 82 -10.55 10.39 19.79
C TYR A 82 -10.90 11.48 20.80
N GLY A 83 -12.02 12.18 20.57
CA GLY A 83 -12.48 13.25 21.45
C GLY A 83 -13.99 13.42 21.47
N VAL A 84 -14.42 14.43 22.21
CA VAL A 84 -15.79 14.95 22.19
C VAL A 84 -15.71 16.45 21.95
N ASP A 85 -16.65 17.00 21.19
CA ASP A 85 -16.74 18.44 21.00
C ASP A 85 -17.45 19.14 22.17
N ASP A 86 -17.60 20.46 22.10
CA ASP A 86 -18.26 21.28 23.12
C ASP A 86 -19.75 20.91 23.32
N GLN A 87 -20.34 20.16 22.39
CA GLN A 87 -21.72 19.66 22.44
C GLN A 87 -21.79 18.19 22.88
N GLU A 88 -20.70 17.65 23.44
CA GLU A 88 -20.52 16.24 23.80
C GLU A 88 -20.71 15.26 22.64
N VAL A 89 -20.53 15.70 21.39
CA VAL A 89 -20.59 14.83 20.22
C VAL A 89 -19.24 14.13 20.05
N PRO A 90 -19.20 12.79 20.10
CA PRO A 90 -17.97 12.06 19.86
C PRO A 90 -17.45 12.24 18.44
N TYR A 91 -16.13 12.35 18.34
CA TYR A 91 -15.41 12.30 17.07
C TYR A 91 -14.13 11.49 17.20
N TYR A 92 -13.64 10.98 16.08
CA TYR A 92 -12.27 10.49 15.98
C TYR A 92 -11.59 11.06 14.76
N VAL A 93 -10.27 11.20 14.86
CA VAL A 93 -9.40 11.75 13.82
C VAL A 93 -8.64 10.61 13.17
N MET A 94 -8.66 10.55 11.85
CA MET A 94 -8.05 9.51 11.02
C MET A 94 -7.26 10.12 9.86
N GLU A 95 -6.37 9.32 9.27
CA GLU A 95 -5.58 9.77 8.13
C GLU A 95 -6.51 10.24 7.00
N TYR A 96 -6.18 11.36 6.37
CA TYR A 96 -6.88 11.79 5.17
C TYR A 96 -6.39 10.96 3.99
N LEU A 97 -7.31 10.29 3.32
CA LEU A 97 -7.03 9.40 2.19
C LEU A 97 -7.52 10.06 0.90
N GLU A 98 -6.60 10.29 -0.03
CA GLU A 98 -6.90 10.85 -1.34
C GLU A 98 -7.00 9.71 -2.36
N GLY A 99 -8.23 9.36 -2.72
CA GLY A 99 -8.52 8.20 -3.57
C GLY A 99 -10.02 8.06 -3.82
N ASN A 100 -10.38 6.99 -4.55
CA ASN A 100 -11.77 6.68 -4.87
C ASN A 100 -12.23 5.50 -4.02
N SER A 101 -13.50 5.48 -3.64
CA SER A 101 -14.12 4.29 -3.08
C SER A 101 -14.12 3.16 -4.11
N LEU A 102 -14.07 1.90 -3.65
CA LEU A 102 -14.17 0.76 -4.55
C LEU A 102 -15.53 0.76 -5.27
N SER A 103 -16.57 1.33 -4.66
CA SER A 103 -17.86 1.56 -5.32
C SER A 103 -17.72 2.43 -6.57
N GLU A 104 -16.99 3.55 -6.48
CA GLU A 104 -16.72 4.43 -7.62
C GLU A 104 -15.86 3.72 -8.67
N VAL A 105 -14.84 2.98 -8.22
CA VAL A 105 -13.94 2.20 -9.09
C VAL A 105 -14.72 1.16 -9.92
N ILE A 106 -15.64 0.41 -9.29
CA ILE A 106 -16.47 -0.59 -9.96
C ILE A 106 -17.45 0.09 -10.93
N SER A 107 -18.06 1.22 -10.52
CA SER A 107 -19.04 1.92 -11.35
C SER A 107 -18.44 2.56 -12.60
N ALA A 108 -17.17 2.98 -12.54
CA ALA A 108 -16.51 3.67 -13.65
C ALA A 108 -16.15 2.71 -14.79
N GLN A 109 -15.69 1.51 -14.49
CA GLN A 109 -15.30 0.51 -15.48
C GLN A 109 -15.23 -0.89 -14.88
N ASN A 110 -15.46 -1.90 -15.72
CA ASN A 110 -15.17 -3.29 -15.34
C ASN A 110 -13.70 -3.44 -14.97
N LEU A 111 -13.43 -4.07 -13.83
CA LEU A 111 -12.07 -4.30 -13.36
C LEU A 111 -11.36 -5.36 -14.21
N PRO A 112 -10.23 -5.06 -14.85
CA PRO A 112 -9.40 -6.08 -15.46
C PRO A 112 -8.95 -7.07 -14.39
N LEU A 113 -8.93 -8.36 -14.74
CA LEU A 113 -8.64 -9.42 -13.78
C LEU A 113 -7.32 -9.25 -12.99
N PRO A 114 -6.20 -8.76 -13.58
CA PRO A 114 -5.00 -8.47 -12.80
C PRO A 114 -5.20 -7.41 -11.70
N ARG A 115 -6.00 -6.37 -11.99
CA ARG A 115 -6.35 -5.34 -11.02
C ARG A 115 -7.30 -5.88 -9.95
N PHE A 116 -8.28 -6.69 -10.35
CA PHE A 116 -9.13 -7.42 -9.40
C PHE A 116 -8.30 -8.25 -8.41
N LEU A 117 -7.39 -9.09 -8.92
CA LEU A 117 -6.56 -9.97 -8.07
C LEU A 117 -5.72 -9.14 -7.09
N ASN A 118 -5.10 -8.06 -7.58
CA ASN A 118 -4.32 -7.16 -6.73
C ASN A 118 -5.16 -6.53 -5.61
N LEU A 119 -6.32 -5.94 -5.93
CA LEU A 119 -7.20 -5.33 -4.94
C LEU A 119 -7.77 -6.37 -3.97
N ALA A 120 -8.21 -7.53 -4.47
CA ALA A 120 -8.75 -8.63 -3.67
C ALA A 120 -7.73 -9.13 -2.64
N ARG A 121 -6.46 -9.30 -3.02
CA ARG A 121 -5.40 -9.70 -2.09
C ARG A 121 -5.16 -8.65 -1.00
N GLN A 122 -5.14 -7.36 -1.33
CA GLN A 122 -4.96 -6.30 -0.34
C GLN A 122 -6.14 -6.23 0.65
N ILE A 123 -7.37 -6.34 0.14
CA ILE A 123 -8.59 -6.41 0.96
C ILE A 123 -8.51 -7.63 1.90
N CYS A 124 -8.23 -8.81 1.36
CA CYS A 124 -8.04 -10.03 2.15
C CYS A 124 -6.96 -9.84 3.23
N GLY A 125 -5.82 -9.24 2.90
CA GLY A 125 -4.76 -8.98 3.87
C GLY A 125 -5.20 -8.07 5.03
N GLY A 126 -6.00 -7.05 4.75
CA GLY A 126 -6.59 -6.19 5.78
C GLY A 126 -7.62 -6.92 6.66
N ILE A 127 -8.52 -7.71 6.06
CA ILE A 127 -9.54 -8.47 6.80
C ILE A 127 -8.89 -9.61 7.62
N GLN A 128 -7.90 -10.31 7.07
CA GLN A 128 -7.14 -11.36 7.77
C GLN A 128 -6.46 -10.80 9.01
N CYS A 129 -5.86 -9.62 8.92
CA CYS A 129 -5.27 -8.93 10.07
C CYS A 129 -6.30 -8.72 11.19
N ALA A 130 -7.51 -8.29 10.85
CA ALA A 130 -8.59 -8.13 11.83
C ALA A 130 -9.04 -9.46 12.42
N HIS A 131 -9.18 -10.51 11.61
CA HIS A 131 -9.56 -11.85 12.06
C HIS A 131 -8.52 -12.49 12.99
N HIS A 132 -7.22 -12.22 12.77
CA HIS A 132 -6.16 -12.62 13.70
C HIS A 132 -6.26 -11.90 15.05
N GLY A 133 -6.95 -10.77 15.10
CA GLY A 133 -7.39 -10.14 16.33
C GLY A 133 -6.43 -9.11 16.92
N ILE A 134 -6.87 -8.51 18.02
CA ILE A 134 -6.11 -7.54 18.83
C ILE A 134 -5.93 -8.08 20.24
N THR A 135 -4.81 -7.75 20.87
CA THR A 135 -4.55 -8.15 22.25
C THR A 135 -5.11 -7.08 23.19
N ILE A 136 -6.02 -7.47 24.08
CA ILE A 136 -6.57 -6.63 25.15
C ILE A 136 -6.40 -7.41 26.44
N ASP A 137 -5.74 -6.81 27.44
CA ASP A 137 -5.53 -7.41 28.77
C ASP A 137 -4.97 -8.85 28.67
N SER A 138 -3.93 -9.03 27.83
CA SER A 138 -3.27 -10.31 27.53
C SER A 138 -4.11 -11.38 26.83
N ASN A 139 -5.35 -11.07 26.44
CA ASN A 139 -6.22 -11.95 25.67
C ASN A 139 -6.30 -11.51 24.21
N LEU A 140 -6.21 -12.47 23.28
CA LEU A 140 -6.32 -12.23 21.85
C LEU A 140 -7.80 -12.31 21.42
N TYR A 141 -8.33 -11.23 20.86
CA TYR A 141 -9.72 -11.14 20.41
C TYR A 141 -9.80 -10.95 18.89
N PRO A 142 -10.32 -11.94 18.15
CA PRO A 142 -10.66 -11.78 16.73
C PRO A 142 -11.63 -10.63 16.52
N ILE A 143 -11.37 -9.80 15.49
CA ILE A 143 -12.24 -8.71 15.11
C ILE A 143 -12.93 -9.07 13.80
N ILE A 144 -14.26 -9.09 13.82
CA ILE A 144 -15.12 -9.28 12.65
C ILE A 144 -15.57 -7.91 12.18
N HIS A 145 -15.48 -7.63 10.88
CA HIS A 145 -15.79 -6.32 10.31
C HIS A 145 -17.30 -6.05 10.21
N ARG A 146 -18.11 -7.03 9.80
CA ARG A 146 -19.61 -6.99 9.79
C ARG A 146 -20.27 -6.01 8.81
N ASP A 147 -19.51 -5.24 8.04
CA ASP A 147 -20.03 -4.27 7.05
C ASP A 147 -19.06 -4.14 5.88
N ILE A 148 -18.57 -5.28 5.38
CA ILE A 148 -17.72 -5.30 4.18
C ILE A 148 -18.58 -4.98 2.97
N LYS A 149 -18.23 -3.90 2.27
CA LYS A 149 -18.88 -3.43 1.04
C LYS A 149 -17.96 -2.47 0.28
N PRO A 150 -18.15 -2.25 -1.02
CA PRO A 150 -17.28 -1.39 -1.82
C PRO A 150 -17.16 0.06 -1.31
N SER A 151 -18.18 0.62 -0.67
CA SER A 151 -18.12 1.98 -0.12
C SER A 151 -17.26 2.13 1.14
N ASN A 152 -16.91 1.02 1.82
CA ASN A 152 -16.01 1.01 2.97
C ASN A 152 -14.57 0.65 2.58
N ILE A 153 -14.26 0.58 1.29
CA ILE A 153 -12.93 0.30 0.77
C ILE A 153 -12.49 1.51 -0.07
N LEU A 154 -11.40 2.16 0.31
CA LEU A 154 -10.77 3.20 -0.50
C LEU A 154 -9.59 2.62 -1.29
N VAL A 155 -9.46 3.07 -2.53
CA VAL A 155 -8.32 2.81 -3.40
C VAL A 155 -7.60 4.14 -3.62
N THR A 156 -6.45 4.26 -2.98
CA THR A 156 -5.58 5.45 -3.03
C THR A 156 -4.38 5.20 -3.92
N GLN A 157 -3.78 6.26 -4.47
CA GLN A 157 -2.52 6.14 -5.18
C GLN A 157 -1.36 6.43 -4.23
N ASP A 158 -0.53 5.43 -4.00
CA ASP A 158 0.71 5.55 -3.23
C ASP A 158 1.92 5.59 -4.18
N SER A 159 2.84 6.52 -3.91
CA SER A 159 4.03 6.75 -4.75
C SER A 159 5.02 5.57 -4.76
N GLY A 160 4.99 4.69 -3.75
CA GLY A 160 5.85 3.52 -3.64
C GLY A 160 5.14 2.19 -3.92
N TYR A 161 3.84 2.11 -3.66
CA TYR A 161 3.06 0.86 -3.77
C TYR A 161 2.09 0.81 -4.95
N GLY A 162 1.88 1.91 -5.67
CA GLY A 162 0.85 1.99 -6.71
C GLY A 162 -0.53 2.11 -6.08
N GLU A 163 -1.51 1.34 -6.54
CA GLU A 163 -2.83 1.32 -5.90
C GLU A 163 -2.74 0.68 -4.51
N LEU A 164 -3.10 1.43 -3.49
CA LEU A 164 -3.17 0.99 -2.11
C LEU A 164 -4.62 0.96 -1.62
N VAL A 165 -5.04 -0.21 -1.15
CA VAL A 165 -6.35 -0.39 -0.51
C VAL A 165 -6.29 0.02 0.96
N LYS A 166 -7.32 0.75 1.39
CA LYS A 166 -7.59 1.12 2.79
C LYS A 166 -9.02 0.71 3.16
N ILE A 167 -9.13 -0.18 4.13
CA ILE A 167 -10.39 -0.61 4.72
C ILE A 167 -10.79 0.39 5.79
N LEU A 168 -12.01 0.90 5.67
CA LEU A 168 -12.62 1.84 6.60
C LEU A 168 -13.59 1.13 7.54
N ASP A 169 -13.94 1.79 8.64
CA ASP A 169 -15.13 1.49 9.44
C ASP A 169 -15.24 0.02 9.90
N PHE A 170 -14.32 -0.45 10.75
CA PHE A 170 -14.42 -1.76 11.40
C PHE A 170 -15.64 -1.79 12.33
N GLY A 171 -16.74 -2.28 11.78
CA GLY A 171 -18.07 -2.18 12.32
C GLY A 171 -18.27 -3.01 13.58
N ILE A 172 -18.43 -2.33 14.72
CA ILE A 172 -19.09 -2.89 15.90
C ILE A 172 -20.62 -2.81 15.70
N SER A 173 -21.12 -3.41 14.62
CA SER A 173 -22.54 -3.56 14.35
C SER A 173 -23.07 -4.82 15.04
N LYS A 174 -22.97 -4.86 16.38
CA LYS A 174 -23.86 -5.70 17.20
C LYS A 174 -25.24 -5.02 17.15
N LEU A 175 -26.05 -5.44 16.18
CA LEU A 175 -27.33 -4.82 15.83
C LEU A 175 -28.24 -4.55 17.03
N LEU A 176 -29.10 -3.56 16.84
CA LEU A 176 -30.26 -3.14 17.63
C LEU A 176 -31.33 -4.23 17.82
N GLN A 177 -30.96 -5.51 17.86
CA GLN A 177 -31.94 -6.60 17.92
C GLN A 177 -32.60 -6.78 19.30
N SER A 178 -32.15 -6.08 20.33
CA SER A 178 -32.67 -6.29 21.68
C SER A 178 -33.95 -5.52 22.03
N ASP A 179 -34.36 -4.54 21.24
CA ASP A 179 -35.45 -3.65 21.63
C ASP A 179 -36.56 -3.78 20.58
N GLY A 180 -37.52 -4.67 20.85
CA GLY A 180 -38.66 -5.05 20.01
C GLY A 180 -39.67 -3.93 19.71
N SER A 181 -39.21 -2.71 19.45
CA SER A 181 -40.04 -1.60 19.01
C SER A 181 -39.42 -0.91 17.78
N GLN A 182 -40.13 -1.05 16.67
CA GLN A 182 -40.04 -0.25 15.45
C GLN A 182 -38.88 -0.55 14.48
N THR A 183 -39.27 -1.28 13.44
CA THR A 183 -38.73 -1.26 12.08
C THR A 183 -38.48 0.15 11.56
N SER A 184 -37.25 0.67 11.69
CA SER A 184 -36.65 1.63 10.74
C SER A 184 -35.22 2.02 11.13
N SER A 185 -34.27 1.10 11.02
CA SER A 185 -32.92 1.37 10.46
C SER A 185 -32.02 0.17 10.77
N TYR A 186 -32.10 -0.86 9.93
CA TYR A 186 -30.95 -1.75 9.79
C TYR A 186 -29.81 -0.87 9.27
N MET A 187 -28.75 -0.72 10.06
CA MET A 187 -27.70 0.27 9.84
C MET A 187 -26.54 -0.28 8.98
N GLY A 188 -26.67 -1.50 8.46
CA GLY A 188 -25.77 -2.07 7.46
C GLY A 188 -26.40 -2.03 6.06
N THR A 189 -25.60 -2.20 5.02
CA THR A 189 -26.15 -2.39 3.68
C THR A 189 -26.64 -3.84 3.56
N LEU A 190 -27.95 -4.05 3.65
CA LEU A 190 -28.58 -5.40 3.64
C LEU A 190 -28.04 -6.29 2.51
N ALA A 191 -27.75 -5.69 1.35
CA ALA A 191 -27.30 -6.36 0.14
C ALA A 191 -25.98 -7.15 0.27
N TYR A 192 -25.16 -6.86 1.28
CA TYR A 192 -23.89 -7.55 1.54
C TYR A 192 -23.93 -8.41 2.82
N SER A 193 -25.04 -8.40 3.57
CA SER A 193 -25.13 -9.09 4.86
C SER A 193 -25.22 -10.60 4.68
N SER A 194 -24.53 -11.35 5.54
CA SER A 194 -24.64 -12.81 5.55
C SER A 194 -25.98 -13.27 6.13
N PRO A 195 -26.49 -14.46 5.75
CA PRO A 195 -27.74 -15.02 6.29
C PRO A 195 -27.79 -14.99 7.81
N GLU A 196 -26.74 -15.48 8.48
CA GLU A 196 -26.66 -15.53 9.94
C GLU A 196 -26.60 -14.15 10.61
N GLN A 197 -26.07 -13.13 9.91
CA GLN A 197 -26.11 -11.73 10.36
C GLN A 197 -27.52 -11.15 10.30
N MET A 198 -28.29 -11.50 9.26
CA MET A 198 -29.69 -11.10 9.17
C MET A 198 -30.55 -11.74 10.26
N GLU A 199 -30.23 -12.98 10.64
CA GLU A 199 -30.87 -13.70 11.74
C GLU A 199 -30.43 -13.22 13.13
N GLY A 200 -29.38 -12.40 13.22
CA GLY A 200 -28.86 -11.93 14.50
C GLY A 200 -28.13 -12.94 15.34
N ARG A 201 -27.65 -14.00 14.72
CA ARG A 201 -26.83 -15.01 15.41
C ARG A 201 -25.49 -14.40 15.80
N GLU A 202 -24.81 -15.04 16.76
CA GLU A 202 -23.41 -14.71 17.02
C GLU A 202 -22.60 -15.03 15.76
N LEU A 203 -21.81 -14.04 15.32
CA LEU A 203 -21.07 -14.09 14.06
C LEU A 203 -19.64 -14.54 14.32
N ASP A 204 -19.05 -15.19 13.31
CA ASP A 204 -17.61 -15.43 13.22
C ASP A 204 -17.04 -14.82 11.92
N SER A 205 -15.75 -15.07 11.67
CA SER A 205 -15.04 -14.58 10.48
C SER A 205 -15.70 -14.96 9.15
N ARG A 206 -16.51 -16.03 9.11
CA ARG A 206 -17.13 -16.54 7.88
C ARG A 206 -18.29 -15.66 7.42
N SER A 207 -18.83 -14.80 8.28
CA SER A 207 -19.79 -13.76 7.89
C SER A 207 -19.14 -12.68 7.02
N ASP A 208 -17.89 -12.30 7.33
CA ASP A 208 -17.10 -11.40 6.50
C ASP A 208 -16.74 -12.07 5.15
N ILE A 209 -16.47 -13.37 5.15
CA ILE A 209 -16.20 -14.14 3.92
C ILE A 209 -17.40 -14.12 2.96
N TYR A 210 -18.63 -14.24 3.49
CA TYR A 210 -19.83 -14.10 2.66
C TYR A 210 -19.91 -12.71 2.02
N SER A 211 -19.68 -11.67 2.83
CA SER A 211 -19.70 -10.28 2.37
C SER A 211 -18.62 -10.01 1.31
N LEU A 212 -17.42 -10.59 1.49
CA LEU A 212 -16.34 -10.60 0.49
C LEU A 212 -16.77 -11.30 -0.80
N GLY A 213 -17.48 -12.42 -0.72
CA GLY A 213 -18.02 -13.12 -1.88
C GLY A 213 -18.94 -12.22 -2.73
N ILE A 214 -19.84 -11.48 -2.06
CA ILE A 214 -20.75 -10.53 -2.75
C ILE A 214 -19.92 -9.44 -3.43
N MET A 215 -18.98 -8.83 -2.70
CA MET A 215 -18.14 -7.76 -3.22
C MET A 215 -17.22 -8.23 -4.36
N PHE A 216 -16.61 -9.41 -4.27
CA PHE A 216 -15.76 -9.96 -5.33
C PHE A 216 -16.55 -10.26 -6.59
N PHE A 217 -17.77 -10.79 -6.45
CA PHE A 217 -18.66 -10.97 -7.58
C PHE A 217 -18.96 -9.63 -8.27
N GLU A 218 -19.27 -8.61 -7.48
CA GLU A 218 -19.55 -7.26 -7.97
C GLU A 218 -18.33 -6.64 -8.65
N MET A 219 -17.13 -6.80 -8.09
CA MET A 219 -15.90 -6.34 -8.71
C MET A 219 -15.64 -6.98 -10.08
N LEU A 220 -15.98 -8.27 -10.25
CA LEU A 220 -15.78 -9.00 -11.51
C LEU A 220 -16.84 -8.70 -12.57
N THR A 221 -18.06 -8.33 -12.16
CA THR A 221 -19.22 -8.25 -13.07
C THR A 221 -19.79 -6.83 -13.20
N GLY A 222 -19.48 -5.93 -12.28
CA GLY A 222 -20.16 -4.65 -12.10
C GLY A 222 -21.60 -4.77 -11.59
N LYS A 223 -22.04 -5.97 -11.18
CA LYS A 223 -23.41 -6.28 -10.79
C LYS A 223 -23.47 -7.14 -9.53
N MET A 224 -24.58 -7.07 -8.80
CA MET A 224 -24.78 -7.90 -7.62
C MET A 224 -25.10 -9.35 -8.00
N PRO A 225 -24.60 -10.36 -7.26
CA PRO A 225 -24.96 -11.77 -7.48
C PRO A 225 -26.40 -12.08 -7.08
N LEU A 226 -26.98 -11.28 -6.18
CA LEU A 226 -28.30 -11.44 -5.59
C LEU A 226 -29.06 -10.12 -5.71
N GLN A 227 -30.33 -10.19 -6.11
CA GLN A 227 -31.20 -9.03 -6.25
C GLN A 227 -32.52 -9.28 -5.54
N ALA A 228 -32.82 -8.43 -4.55
CA ALA A 228 -34.09 -8.47 -3.84
C ALA A 228 -35.18 -7.73 -4.63
N ASP A 229 -36.42 -8.22 -4.54
CA ASP A 229 -37.59 -7.60 -5.19
C ASP A 229 -37.84 -6.18 -4.64
N THR A 230 -37.56 -5.96 -3.35
CA THR A 230 -37.67 -4.67 -2.68
C THR A 230 -36.49 -4.44 -1.75
N HIS A 231 -36.25 -3.18 -1.36
CA HIS A 231 -35.22 -2.83 -0.36
C HIS A 231 -35.64 -3.11 1.09
N SER A 232 -36.70 -3.89 1.31
CA SER A 232 -37.15 -4.25 2.65
C SER A 232 -36.28 -5.33 3.28
N PHE A 233 -36.20 -5.35 4.61
CA PHE A 233 -35.50 -6.40 5.35
C PHE A 233 -35.99 -7.79 4.98
N GLY A 234 -37.32 -8.01 4.91
CA GLY A 234 -37.90 -9.31 4.58
C GLY A 234 -37.55 -9.80 3.17
N SER A 235 -37.46 -8.89 2.20
CA SER A 235 -37.05 -9.23 0.83
C SER A 235 -35.58 -9.64 0.78
N TRP A 236 -34.69 -8.86 1.40
CA TRP A 236 -33.27 -9.22 1.49
C TRP A 236 -33.06 -10.51 2.28
N TYR A 237 -33.83 -10.73 3.36
CA TYR A 237 -33.78 -11.95 4.15
C TYR A 237 -34.06 -13.16 3.28
N LYS A 238 -35.18 -13.13 2.52
CA LYS A 238 -35.55 -14.20 1.60
C LYS A 238 -34.47 -14.43 0.53
N THR A 239 -33.95 -13.35 -0.05
CA THR A 239 -32.90 -13.39 -1.08
C THR A 239 -31.62 -14.05 -0.55
N HIS A 240 -31.09 -13.59 0.57
CA HIS A 240 -29.85 -14.15 1.11
C HIS A 240 -29.99 -15.60 1.56
N HIS A 241 -31.15 -16.02 2.09
CA HIS A 241 -31.36 -17.39 2.58
C HIS A 241 -31.67 -18.41 1.49
N PHE A 242 -32.51 -18.04 0.50
CA PHE A 242 -33.14 -19.04 -0.37
C PHE A 242 -32.81 -18.89 -1.84
N GLN A 243 -32.43 -17.69 -2.31
CA GLN A 243 -32.11 -17.51 -3.72
C GLN A 243 -30.68 -17.95 -4.01
N PRO A 244 -30.46 -18.77 -5.05
CA PRO A 244 -29.11 -19.05 -5.52
C PRO A 244 -28.50 -17.76 -6.13
N PRO A 245 -27.21 -17.50 -5.94
CA PRO A 245 -26.53 -16.41 -6.63
C PRO A 245 -26.50 -16.67 -8.14
N HIS A 246 -26.61 -15.60 -8.93
CA HIS A 246 -26.41 -15.66 -10.37
C HIS A 246 -24.99 -16.10 -10.71
N ARG A 247 -24.81 -16.77 -11.84
CA ARG A 247 -23.47 -17.09 -12.34
C ARG A 247 -22.84 -15.87 -12.99
N ILE A 248 -21.51 -15.78 -12.99
CA ILE A 248 -20.78 -14.67 -13.62
C ILE A 248 -21.13 -14.58 -15.10
N ALA A 249 -21.18 -15.73 -15.78
CA ALA A 249 -21.49 -15.81 -17.21
C ALA A 249 -22.92 -15.33 -17.56
N GLU A 250 -23.87 -15.40 -16.62
CA GLU A 250 -25.25 -14.93 -16.83
C GLU A 250 -25.31 -13.39 -16.82
N LEU A 251 -24.53 -12.76 -15.95
CA LEU A 251 -24.59 -11.30 -15.74
C LEU A 251 -23.56 -10.52 -16.56
N ASN A 252 -22.44 -11.16 -16.91
CA ASN A 252 -21.42 -10.63 -17.80
C ASN A 252 -20.82 -11.75 -18.68
N PRO A 253 -21.48 -12.10 -19.80
CA PRO A 253 -21.02 -13.15 -20.71
C PRO A 253 -19.63 -12.89 -21.31
N ASN A 254 -19.19 -11.62 -21.35
CA ASN A 254 -17.89 -11.22 -21.87
C ASN A 254 -16.77 -11.26 -20.81
N ALA A 255 -17.11 -11.53 -19.54
CA ALA A 255 -16.13 -11.61 -18.47
C ALA A 255 -15.24 -12.83 -18.65
N LYS A 256 -13.94 -12.61 -18.89
CA LYS A 256 -12.93 -13.67 -18.98
C LYS A 256 -12.46 -14.09 -17.59
N VAL A 257 -13.36 -14.67 -16.81
CA VAL A 257 -13.08 -15.14 -15.44
C VAL A 257 -12.68 -16.62 -15.45
N PRO A 258 -11.49 -16.99 -14.93
CA PRO A 258 -11.10 -18.39 -14.78
C PRO A 258 -12.09 -19.16 -13.92
N LYS A 259 -12.41 -20.40 -14.31
CA LYS A 259 -13.40 -21.22 -13.58
C LYS A 259 -13.06 -21.39 -12.10
N VAL A 260 -11.77 -21.55 -11.78
CA VAL A 260 -11.28 -21.66 -10.39
C VAL A 260 -11.63 -20.42 -9.57
N LEU A 261 -11.54 -19.22 -10.15
CA LEU A 261 -11.91 -17.99 -9.48
C LEU A 261 -13.43 -17.88 -9.27
N GLU A 262 -14.21 -18.24 -10.29
CA GLU A 262 -15.67 -18.28 -10.16
C GLU A 262 -16.08 -19.25 -9.05
N THR A 263 -15.51 -20.46 -9.02
CA THR A 263 -15.78 -21.44 -7.96
C THR A 263 -15.45 -20.90 -6.58
N LEU A 264 -14.32 -20.19 -6.42
CA LEU A 264 -13.95 -19.56 -5.14
C LEU A 264 -14.94 -18.47 -4.72
N VAL A 265 -15.33 -17.59 -5.64
CA VAL A 265 -16.29 -16.52 -5.35
C VAL A 265 -17.64 -17.12 -4.97
N MET A 266 -18.10 -18.14 -5.68
CA MET A 266 -19.37 -18.81 -5.39
C MET A 266 -19.32 -19.61 -4.07
N SER A 267 -18.19 -20.21 -3.70
CA SER A 267 -18.07 -20.90 -2.40
C SER A 267 -18.12 -19.93 -1.22
N CYS A 268 -17.66 -18.69 -1.38
CA CYS A 268 -17.85 -17.65 -0.37
C CYS A 268 -19.35 -17.33 -0.15
N LEU A 269 -20.19 -17.51 -1.18
CA LEU A 269 -21.62 -17.21 -1.17
C LEU A 269 -22.51 -18.37 -0.67
N GLU A 270 -21.91 -19.47 -0.20
CA GLU A 270 -22.66 -20.57 0.39
C GLU A 270 -23.48 -20.10 1.59
N LYS A 271 -24.70 -20.63 1.69
CA LYS A 271 -25.68 -20.13 2.68
C LYS A 271 -25.25 -20.48 4.10
N MET A 272 -24.76 -21.69 4.27
CA MET A 272 -24.28 -22.18 5.55
C MET A 272 -22.80 -21.83 5.75
N PRO A 273 -22.41 -21.26 6.92
CA PRO A 273 -21.02 -20.87 7.17
C PRO A 273 -19.99 -21.98 7.02
N GLN A 274 -20.33 -23.23 7.38
CA GLN A 274 -19.39 -24.36 7.28
C GLN A 274 -19.05 -24.78 5.84
N ASP A 275 -19.85 -24.37 4.86
CA ASP A 275 -19.63 -24.70 3.44
C ASP A 275 -18.80 -23.64 2.71
N ARG A 276 -18.47 -22.53 3.40
CA ARG A 276 -17.60 -21.45 2.90
C ARG A 276 -16.12 -21.80 3.11
N PRO A 277 -15.17 -21.08 2.49
CA PRO A 277 -13.80 -21.01 3.01
C PRO A 277 -13.83 -20.68 4.51
N GLN A 278 -13.03 -21.39 5.32
CA GLN A 278 -13.12 -21.26 6.78
C GLN A 278 -12.28 -20.08 7.28
N THR A 279 -11.28 -19.67 6.51
CA THR A 279 -10.40 -18.55 6.81
C THR A 279 -10.13 -17.69 5.57
N ILE A 280 -9.67 -16.46 5.78
CA ILE A 280 -9.16 -15.63 4.69
C ILE A 280 -7.91 -16.25 4.04
N ASP A 281 -7.14 -17.02 4.80
CA ASP A 281 -5.96 -17.73 4.29
C ASP A 281 -6.33 -18.75 3.20
N ASP A 282 -7.47 -19.44 3.35
CA ASP A 282 -8.01 -20.35 2.33
C ASP A 282 -8.29 -19.61 1.02
N ILE A 283 -8.82 -18.38 1.11
CA ILE A 283 -9.09 -17.52 -0.04
C ILE A 283 -7.78 -17.08 -0.69
N LEU A 284 -6.82 -16.60 0.11
CA LEU A 284 -5.51 -16.14 -0.38
C LEU A 284 -4.76 -17.27 -1.11
N LYS A 285 -4.73 -18.48 -0.54
CA LYS A 285 -4.15 -19.68 -1.16
C LYS A 285 -4.84 -20.04 -2.47
N ALA A 286 -6.15 -19.86 -2.57
CA ALA A 286 -6.89 -20.11 -3.81
C ALA A 286 -6.62 -19.04 -4.88
N LEU A 287 -6.32 -17.80 -4.50
CA LEU A 287 -5.96 -16.71 -5.41
C LEU A 287 -4.51 -16.80 -5.90
N GLU A 288 -3.59 -17.30 -5.08
CA GLU A 288 -2.14 -17.31 -5.38
C GLU A 288 -1.78 -17.96 -6.74
N PRO A 289 -2.28 -19.15 -7.12
CA PRO A 289 -1.97 -19.73 -8.43
C PRO A 289 -2.46 -18.88 -9.59
N LEU A 290 -3.56 -18.13 -9.42
CA LEU A 290 -4.08 -17.23 -10.43
C LEU A 290 -3.15 -16.02 -10.55
N GLU A 291 -2.72 -15.43 -9.44
CA GLU A 291 -1.75 -14.33 -9.45
C GLU A 291 -0.44 -14.74 -10.13
N GLN A 292 0.11 -15.89 -9.75
CA GLN A 292 1.32 -16.45 -10.35
C GLN A 292 1.12 -16.71 -11.84
N ARG A 293 -0.01 -17.29 -12.25
CA ARG A 293 -0.33 -17.52 -13.66
C ARG A 293 -0.48 -16.22 -14.43
N TYR A 294 -1.09 -15.18 -13.88
CA TYR A 294 -1.20 -13.88 -14.56
C TYR A 294 0.15 -13.15 -14.63
N ASN A 295 0.97 -13.24 -13.59
CA ASN A 295 2.34 -12.73 -13.59
C ASN A 295 3.23 -13.49 -14.59
N ALA A 296 3.15 -14.82 -14.62
CA ALA A 296 3.85 -15.69 -15.55
C ALA A 296 3.30 -15.55 -16.99
N THR A 297 1.99 -15.38 -17.18
CA THR A 297 1.41 -15.10 -18.50
C THR A 297 1.83 -13.72 -18.97
N ARG A 298 1.99 -12.73 -18.09
CA ARG A 298 2.59 -11.43 -18.45
C ARG A 298 4.04 -11.62 -18.93
N GLN A 299 4.83 -12.47 -18.26
CA GLN A 299 6.19 -12.83 -18.68
C GLN A 299 6.23 -13.67 -19.98
N ILE A 300 5.27 -14.58 -20.19
CA ILE A 300 5.17 -15.44 -21.37
C ILE A 300 4.61 -14.64 -22.56
N SER A 301 3.62 -13.77 -22.38
CA SER A 301 3.13 -12.84 -23.41
C SER A 301 4.23 -11.84 -23.80
N HIS A 302 5.07 -11.43 -22.85
CA HIS A 302 6.28 -10.66 -23.12
C HIS A 302 7.29 -11.48 -23.94
N ARG A 303 7.57 -12.74 -23.56
CA ARG A 303 8.48 -13.64 -24.28
C ARG A 303 7.95 -14.09 -25.66
N ILE A 304 6.65 -14.31 -25.81
CA ILE A 304 5.98 -14.65 -27.07
C ILE A 304 5.88 -13.41 -27.95
N GLY A 305 5.63 -12.24 -27.37
CA GLY A 305 5.76 -10.96 -28.07
C GLY A 305 7.16 -10.79 -28.65
N GLU A 306 8.21 -11.05 -27.86
CA GLU A 306 9.60 -11.05 -28.32
C GLU A 306 9.92 -12.16 -29.34
N ALA A 307 9.32 -13.35 -29.22
CA ALA A 307 9.53 -14.46 -30.17
C ALA A 307 8.78 -14.27 -31.49
N LEU A 308 7.59 -13.66 -31.47
CA LEU A 308 6.82 -13.31 -32.66
C LEU A 308 7.44 -12.11 -33.40
N LEU A 309 8.11 -11.19 -32.69
CA LEU A 309 8.96 -10.15 -33.29
C LEU A 309 10.18 -10.73 -34.03
N ARG A 310 10.57 -11.99 -33.78
CA ARG A 310 11.72 -12.66 -34.42
C ARG A 310 11.39 -13.48 -35.67
N ARG A 311 10.12 -13.52 -36.13
CA ARG A 311 9.76 -14.08 -37.44
C ARG A 311 9.53 -12.95 -38.45
N PRO A 312 10.21 -12.94 -39.61
CA PRO A 312 10.08 -11.86 -40.57
C PRO A 312 8.76 -12.02 -41.34
N VAL A 313 7.70 -11.36 -40.87
CA VAL A 313 6.60 -10.93 -41.74
C VAL A 313 6.95 -9.52 -42.18
N VAL A 314 7.23 -9.37 -43.46
CA VAL A 314 7.53 -8.10 -44.12
C VAL A 314 6.37 -7.14 -43.87
N THR A 315 6.56 -6.25 -42.91
CA THR A 315 5.69 -5.10 -42.62
C THR A 315 6.66 -3.96 -42.24
N PRO A 316 6.42 -2.73 -42.69
CA PRO A 316 7.44 -1.67 -42.70
C PRO A 316 7.86 -1.28 -41.26
N PRO A 317 9.09 -0.80 -41.08
CA PRO A 317 9.71 -0.72 -39.76
C PRO A 317 8.98 0.26 -38.86
N ARG A 318 8.45 -0.24 -37.74
CA ARG A 318 8.11 0.59 -36.59
C ARG A 318 9.44 0.94 -35.92
N LYS A 319 9.76 2.23 -35.85
CA LYS A 319 10.97 2.73 -35.19
C LYS A 319 10.99 2.28 -33.73
N GLU A 320 12.14 1.78 -33.26
CA GLU A 320 12.44 1.34 -31.88
C GLU A 320 12.40 2.46 -30.82
N ASP A 321 11.63 3.52 -31.05
CA ASP A 321 11.83 4.80 -30.39
C ASP A 321 10.61 5.21 -29.56
N ASP A 322 10.45 4.64 -28.35
CA ASP A 322 9.80 5.34 -27.21
C ASP A 322 9.68 4.58 -25.85
N LEU A 323 10.74 3.91 -25.39
CA LEU A 323 10.71 3.27 -24.06
C LEU A 323 10.76 4.31 -22.92
N SER A 324 9.91 4.15 -21.90
CA SER A 324 9.94 4.93 -20.65
C SER A 324 11.12 4.52 -19.75
N PRO A 325 11.55 5.36 -18.78
CA PRO A 325 12.64 5.03 -17.85
C PRO A 325 12.41 3.74 -17.06
N ASP A 326 11.17 3.45 -16.67
CA ASP A 326 10.82 2.24 -15.94
C ASP A 326 10.95 0.99 -16.81
N GLU A 327 10.55 1.07 -18.09
CA GLU A 327 10.73 0.01 -19.08
C GLU A 327 12.21 -0.20 -19.41
N ALA A 328 12.98 0.88 -19.54
CA ALA A 328 14.41 0.81 -19.76
C ALA A 328 15.15 0.17 -18.58
N CYS A 329 14.79 0.50 -17.33
CA CYS A 329 15.35 -0.13 -16.14
C CYS A 329 15.11 -1.65 -16.15
N GLN A 330 13.90 -2.08 -16.49
CA GLN A 330 13.54 -3.51 -16.51
C GLN A 330 14.23 -4.29 -17.62
N LEU A 331 14.53 -3.63 -18.75
CA LEU A 331 15.21 -4.23 -19.90
C LEU A 331 16.74 -4.18 -19.80
N THR A 332 17.29 -3.53 -18.78
CA THR A 332 18.75 -3.51 -18.56
C THR A 332 19.27 -4.86 -18.10
N THR A 333 20.48 -5.19 -18.55
CA THR A 333 21.19 -6.43 -18.23
C THR A 333 22.48 -6.10 -17.51
N TRP A 334 22.96 -6.99 -16.63
CA TRP A 334 24.19 -6.74 -15.88
C TRP A 334 25.38 -6.48 -16.83
N PRO A 335 26.24 -5.48 -16.57
CA PRO A 335 27.27 -5.09 -17.51
C PRO A 335 28.33 -6.19 -17.59
N ARG A 336 28.75 -6.53 -18.82
CA ARG A 336 29.72 -7.62 -19.06
C ARG A 336 31.10 -7.35 -18.48
N ASP A 337 31.44 -6.08 -18.23
CA ASP A 337 32.70 -5.66 -17.62
C ASP A 337 32.68 -5.72 -16.08
N LYS A 338 31.54 -6.08 -15.47
CA LYS A 338 31.38 -6.19 -14.02
C LYS A 338 31.40 -7.64 -13.57
N PRO A 339 32.03 -7.96 -12.43
CA PRO A 339 32.00 -9.30 -11.90
C PRO A 339 30.59 -9.67 -11.46
N ILE A 340 30.26 -10.97 -11.56
CA ILE A 340 29.06 -11.53 -10.94
C ILE A 340 29.40 -11.80 -9.47
N ALA A 341 29.16 -10.80 -8.62
CA ALA A 341 29.47 -10.82 -7.20
C ALA A 341 28.60 -9.79 -6.46
N GLN A 342 28.52 -9.88 -5.14
CA GLN A 342 27.78 -8.91 -4.32
C GLN A 342 28.47 -7.54 -4.31
N ILE A 343 28.19 -6.73 -5.34
CA ILE A 343 28.80 -5.41 -5.53
C ILE A 343 27.73 -4.35 -5.73
N VAL A 344 28.13 -3.11 -5.42
CA VAL A 344 27.31 -1.90 -5.55
C VAL A 344 28.12 -0.86 -6.29
N PHE A 345 27.58 -0.30 -7.38
CA PHE A 345 28.24 0.78 -8.11
C PHE A 345 27.23 1.74 -8.74
N PRO A 346 27.61 2.99 -9.01
CA PRO A 346 26.73 3.94 -9.64
C PRO A 346 26.81 3.83 -11.16
N HIS A 347 25.69 4.02 -11.83
CA HIS A 347 25.60 3.96 -13.28
C HIS A 347 24.65 5.03 -13.82
N ILE A 348 24.97 5.55 -14.99
CA ILE A 348 24.09 6.50 -15.69
C ILE A 348 23.24 5.67 -16.64
N LEU A 349 21.93 5.66 -16.43
CA LEU A 349 21.02 5.03 -17.38
C LEU A 349 20.57 6.08 -18.39
N GLU A 350 20.97 5.90 -19.65
CA GLU A 350 20.58 6.78 -20.75
C GLU A 350 19.49 6.11 -21.58
N THR A 351 18.35 6.79 -21.71
CA THR A 351 17.27 6.43 -22.64
C THR A 351 17.10 7.58 -23.65
N LYS A 352 16.43 7.34 -24.79
CA LYS A 352 16.15 8.42 -25.76
C LYS A 352 15.28 9.56 -25.20
N ARG A 353 14.54 9.32 -24.10
CA ARG A 353 13.66 10.30 -23.44
C ARG A 353 14.30 10.97 -22.24
N GLU A 354 15.09 10.24 -21.46
CA GLU A 354 15.60 10.72 -20.18
C GLU A 354 16.89 10.02 -19.76
N THR A 355 17.76 10.78 -19.09
CA THR A 355 18.94 10.27 -18.40
C THR A 355 18.68 10.26 -16.89
N SER A 356 18.98 9.14 -16.24
CA SER A 356 18.76 8.95 -14.80
C SER A 356 20.04 8.49 -14.09
N ALA A 357 20.24 8.97 -12.85
CA ALA A 357 21.24 8.41 -11.96
C ALA A 357 20.72 7.10 -11.35
N THR A 358 21.55 6.06 -11.34
CA THR A 358 21.18 4.75 -10.81
C THR A 358 22.28 4.15 -9.94
N ILE A 359 21.89 3.30 -8.98
CA ILE A 359 22.79 2.40 -8.26
C ILE A 359 22.47 0.98 -8.71
N TRP A 360 23.47 0.25 -9.16
CA TRP A 360 23.33 -1.15 -9.55
C TRP A 360 23.87 -2.02 -8.44
N VAL A 361 23.06 -2.99 -8.03
CA VAL A 361 23.29 -3.84 -6.86
C VAL A 361 23.13 -5.28 -7.30
N MET A 362 24.09 -6.12 -6.98
CA MET A 362 23.94 -7.57 -7.16
C MET A 362 23.87 -8.24 -5.79
N LEU A 363 22.85 -9.07 -5.59
CA LEU A 363 22.58 -9.80 -4.35
C LEU A 363 22.06 -11.21 -4.69
N PRO A 364 22.10 -12.17 -3.75
CA PRO A 364 21.40 -13.43 -3.92
C PRO A 364 19.91 -13.19 -4.16
N GLN A 365 19.30 -13.97 -5.05
CA GLN A 365 17.89 -13.81 -5.44
C GLN A 365 16.96 -13.82 -4.22
N GLN A 366 17.20 -14.73 -3.28
CA GLN A 366 16.43 -14.82 -2.03
C GLN A 366 16.47 -13.52 -1.22
N GLU A 367 17.59 -12.81 -1.24
CA GLU A 367 17.72 -11.52 -0.54
C GLU A 367 16.95 -10.41 -1.27
N ILE A 368 16.94 -10.42 -2.59
CA ILE A 368 16.16 -9.48 -3.40
C ILE A 368 14.67 -9.73 -3.18
N GLU A 369 14.23 -10.99 -3.19
CA GLU A 369 12.85 -11.38 -2.88
C GLU A 369 12.47 -10.95 -1.46
N ASN A 370 13.35 -11.14 -0.48
CA ASN A 370 13.17 -10.64 0.88
C ASN A 370 13.01 -9.11 0.91
N ILE A 371 13.82 -8.36 0.18
CA ILE A 371 13.67 -6.91 0.04
C ILE A 371 12.33 -6.56 -0.63
N GLN A 372 11.86 -7.35 -1.60
CA GLN A 372 10.58 -7.14 -2.30
C GLN A 372 9.35 -7.48 -1.44
N ILE A 373 9.40 -8.57 -0.70
CA ILE A 373 8.32 -9.04 0.20
C ILE A 373 8.27 -8.12 1.42
N GLY A 374 9.44 -7.73 1.93
CA GLY A 374 9.61 -6.88 3.09
C GLY A 374 9.47 -5.38 2.83
N LYS A 375 9.05 -4.93 1.63
CA LYS A 375 8.97 -3.50 1.26
C LYS A 375 8.29 -2.63 2.32
N LEU A 376 7.25 -3.14 2.98
CA LEU A 376 6.47 -2.45 4.02
C LEU A 376 7.23 -2.20 5.33
N TYR A 377 8.24 -3.03 5.61
CA TYR A 377 9.06 -2.96 6.83
C TYR A 377 10.46 -2.40 6.54
N ASN A 378 10.78 -2.17 5.27
CA ASN A 378 12.05 -1.60 4.85
C ASN A 378 12.09 -0.11 5.20
N GLN A 379 12.94 0.25 6.14
CA GLN A 379 13.37 1.62 6.35
C GLN A 379 14.56 1.94 5.48
N PHE A 380 14.60 3.18 5.02
CA PHE A 380 15.68 3.68 4.18
C PHE A 380 16.35 4.87 4.83
N PHE A 381 17.66 4.77 5.00
CA PHE A 381 18.49 5.92 5.34
C PHE A 381 19.32 6.30 4.13
N LYS A 382 19.14 7.53 3.64
CA LYS A 382 19.86 8.06 2.47
C LYS A 382 20.80 9.15 2.96
N THR A 383 22.08 9.01 2.70
CA THR A 383 23.06 10.05 3.06
C THR A 383 24.15 10.17 2.02
N PHE A 384 24.80 11.32 2.03
CA PHE A 384 25.98 11.61 1.25
C PHE A 384 27.06 12.16 2.17
N LEU A 385 28.30 11.73 1.96
CA LEU A 385 29.47 12.26 2.64
C LEU A 385 30.43 12.77 1.58
N CYS A 386 31.03 13.94 1.78
CA CYS A 386 32.00 14.49 0.85
C CYS A 386 33.29 14.86 1.57
N ILE A 387 34.42 14.54 0.96
CA ILE A 387 35.73 15.04 1.36
C ILE A 387 36.30 15.81 0.16
N GLN A 388 36.70 17.06 0.37
CA GLN A 388 37.26 17.93 -0.67
C GLN A 388 38.79 17.76 -0.82
N SER A 389 39.48 17.34 0.24
CA SER A 389 40.94 17.18 0.28
C SER A 389 41.32 15.86 0.94
N PRO A 390 42.27 15.06 0.39
CA PRO A 390 43.23 15.43 -0.65
C PRO A 390 42.70 15.39 -2.09
N HIS A 391 41.53 14.79 -2.31
CA HIS A 391 40.86 14.72 -3.61
C HIS A 391 39.33 14.78 -3.43
N PRO A 392 38.58 15.60 -4.19
CA PRO A 392 37.12 15.67 -4.08
C PRO A 392 36.41 14.35 -4.41
N VAL A 393 35.93 13.65 -3.39
CA VAL A 393 35.17 12.40 -3.53
C VAL A 393 33.90 12.48 -2.71
N LEU A 394 32.81 12.02 -3.31
CA LEU A 394 31.51 11.84 -2.66
C LEU A 394 31.30 10.34 -2.38
N MET A 395 30.89 9.99 -1.16
CA MET A 395 30.32 8.68 -0.85
C MET A 395 28.80 8.81 -0.89
N TRP A 396 28.17 7.97 -1.71
CA TRP A 396 26.72 7.84 -1.81
C TRP A 396 26.28 6.59 -1.06
N VAL A 397 25.47 6.77 -0.03
CA VAL A 397 25.03 5.67 0.84
C VAL A 397 23.51 5.60 0.90
N THR A 398 22.98 4.41 0.64
CA THR A 398 21.61 4.02 0.98
C THR A 398 21.67 2.81 1.92
N ALA A 399 21.14 2.95 3.13
CA ALA A 399 20.96 1.83 4.04
C ALA A 399 19.53 1.29 3.90
N LEU A 400 19.40 -0.03 3.73
CA LEU A 400 18.13 -0.75 3.82
C LEU A 400 18.07 -1.49 5.16
N TYR A 401 17.09 -1.16 5.99
CA TYR A 401 16.86 -1.86 7.26
C TYR A 401 15.48 -2.50 7.29
N ASN A 402 15.39 -3.78 7.64
CA ASN A 402 14.13 -4.45 7.86
C ASN A 402 14.21 -5.22 9.18
N GLN A 403 13.38 -4.87 10.14
CA GLN A 403 13.42 -5.45 11.49
C GLN A 403 13.17 -6.97 11.52
N LEU A 404 12.43 -7.51 10.53
CA LEU A 404 12.15 -8.94 10.44
C LEU A 404 13.35 -9.73 9.88
N GLN A 405 14.19 -9.08 9.06
CA GLN A 405 15.28 -9.73 8.32
C GLN A 405 16.66 -9.45 8.94
N HIS A 406 16.86 -8.26 9.51
CA HIS A 406 18.10 -7.85 10.17
C HIS A 406 17.95 -7.96 11.69
N LYS A 407 17.75 -9.20 12.18
CA LYS A 407 17.62 -9.51 13.62
C LYS A 407 18.89 -9.20 14.42
N ASP A 408 20.03 -9.15 13.75
CA ASP A 408 21.33 -8.71 14.26
C ASP A 408 21.44 -7.18 14.38
N GLY A 409 20.43 -6.44 13.93
CA GLY A 409 20.40 -4.98 13.94
C GLY A 409 21.25 -4.34 12.83
N ASN A 410 21.78 -5.11 11.87
CA ASN A 410 22.69 -4.57 10.86
C ASN A 410 21.97 -4.36 9.52
N PRO A 411 21.81 -3.11 9.06
CA PRO A 411 21.16 -2.85 7.78
C PRO A 411 22.05 -3.24 6.60
N ARG A 412 21.41 -3.48 5.45
CA ARG A 412 22.10 -3.63 4.18
C ARG A 412 22.60 -2.27 3.69
N TRP A 413 23.91 -2.06 3.79
CA TRP A 413 24.57 -0.83 3.34
C TRP A 413 24.91 -0.89 1.84
N LEU A 414 24.19 -0.12 1.04
CA LEU A 414 24.49 0.10 -0.37
C LEU A 414 25.32 1.37 -0.50
N LYS A 415 26.64 1.22 -0.62
CA LYS A 415 27.58 2.34 -0.69
C LYS A 415 28.38 2.32 -1.99
N CYS A 416 28.49 3.47 -2.63
CA CYS A 416 29.37 3.67 -3.77
C CYS A 416 30.04 5.05 -3.71
N PHE A 417 31.00 5.30 -4.60
CA PHE A 417 31.79 6.53 -4.60
C PHE A 417 31.66 7.24 -5.95
N LEU A 418 31.52 8.55 -5.92
CA LEU A 418 31.62 9.43 -7.07
C LEU A 418 32.88 10.28 -6.94
N ASP A 419 33.73 10.23 -7.96
CA ASP A 419 34.88 11.11 -8.08
C ASP A 419 34.43 12.42 -8.73
N LEU A 420 34.40 13.51 -7.97
CA LEU A 420 33.87 14.80 -8.43
C LEU A 420 34.79 15.51 -9.43
N LYS A 421 35.99 14.98 -9.68
CA LYS A 421 36.89 15.45 -10.75
C LYS A 421 36.70 14.71 -12.07
N THR A 422 35.97 13.58 -12.08
CA THR A 422 35.66 12.84 -13.31
C THR A 422 34.34 13.31 -13.94
N ASP A 423 34.24 13.26 -15.27
CA ASP A 423 33.02 13.60 -16.00
C ASP A 423 31.82 12.75 -15.54
N GLN A 424 32.05 11.46 -15.31
CA GLN A 424 31.01 10.54 -14.84
C GLN A 424 30.51 10.94 -13.45
N GLY A 425 31.42 11.24 -12.50
CA GLY A 425 31.03 11.63 -11.15
C GLY A 425 30.32 12.98 -11.11
N GLN A 426 30.73 13.95 -11.93
CA GLN A 426 30.03 15.23 -12.08
C GLN A 426 28.65 15.05 -12.71
N LYS A 427 28.54 14.26 -13.79
CA LYS A 427 27.26 14.02 -14.47
C LYS A 427 26.26 13.31 -13.56
N LEU A 428 26.68 12.28 -12.82
CA LEU A 428 25.85 11.62 -11.81
C LEU A 428 25.40 12.57 -10.71
N THR A 429 26.31 13.41 -10.21
CA THR A 429 25.99 14.38 -9.15
C THR A 429 24.96 15.41 -9.63
N ARG A 430 25.10 15.93 -10.86
CA ARG A 430 24.09 16.82 -11.47
C ARG A 430 22.74 16.14 -11.63
N LEU A 431 22.72 14.90 -12.13
CA LEU A 431 21.48 14.13 -12.28
C LEU A 431 20.75 13.95 -10.94
N LEU A 432 21.46 13.68 -9.85
CA LEU A 432 20.88 13.58 -8.51
C LEU A 432 20.25 14.91 -8.05
N ILE A 433 20.87 16.04 -8.38
CA ILE A 433 20.38 17.38 -8.03
C ILE A 433 19.13 17.73 -8.87
N ASP A 434 19.21 17.55 -10.18
CA ASP A 434 18.23 18.03 -11.15
C ASP A 434 16.98 17.15 -11.20
N LYS A 435 17.16 15.83 -11.22
CA LYS A 435 16.05 14.86 -11.36
C LYS A 435 15.32 14.62 -10.04
N LYS A 436 15.91 15.00 -8.91
CA LYS A 436 15.36 14.85 -7.55
C LYS A 436 15.16 13.40 -7.11
N SER A 437 15.37 12.43 -7.99
CA SER A 437 15.23 11.01 -7.75
C SER A 437 16.37 10.22 -8.39
N TYR A 438 16.52 8.99 -7.96
CA TYR A 438 17.39 7.99 -8.56
C TYR A 438 16.77 6.60 -8.41
N TYR A 439 17.28 5.63 -9.16
CA TYR A 439 16.83 4.25 -9.06
C TYR A 439 17.91 3.35 -8.48
N ILE A 440 17.51 2.35 -7.70
CA ILE A 440 18.35 1.20 -7.36
C ILE A 440 17.86 0.02 -8.19
N LEU A 441 18.75 -0.54 -9.00
CA LEU A 441 18.49 -1.73 -9.80
C LEU A 441 19.18 -2.92 -9.13
N PHE A 442 18.39 -3.93 -8.78
CA PHE A 442 18.86 -5.16 -8.19
C PHE A 442 18.94 -6.26 -9.25
N PHE A 443 20.07 -6.96 -9.29
CA PHE A 443 20.33 -8.09 -10.16
C PHE A 443 20.62 -9.31 -9.30
N ALA A 444 20.00 -10.45 -9.62
CA ALA A 444 20.27 -11.70 -8.94
C ALA A 444 21.63 -12.25 -9.41
N ILE A 445 22.40 -12.84 -8.49
CA ILE A 445 23.62 -13.60 -8.85
C ILE A 445 23.24 -14.80 -9.74
N GLU A 446 22.09 -15.39 -9.46
CA GLU A 446 21.52 -16.56 -10.10
C GLU A 446 20.97 -16.27 -11.51
N ASP A 447 20.57 -15.01 -11.77
CA ASP A 447 20.08 -14.56 -13.08
C ASP A 447 20.56 -13.11 -13.37
N PRO A 448 21.84 -12.92 -13.75
CA PRO A 448 22.41 -11.60 -13.97
C PRO A 448 21.90 -10.94 -15.27
N HIS A 449 21.19 -11.68 -16.11
CA HIS A 449 20.72 -11.20 -17.40
C HIS A 449 19.40 -10.42 -17.30
N HIS A 450 18.75 -10.41 -16.13
CA HIS A 450 17.51 -9.69 -15.92
C HIS A 450 17.60 -8.81 -14.67
N CYS A 451 17.11 -7.58 -14.77
CA CYS A 451 16.91 -6.74 -13.59
C CYS A 451 15.78 -7.34 -12.75
N ALA A 452 16.11 -7.87 -11.57
CA ALA A 452 15.19 -8.56 -10.69
C ALA A 452 14.26 -7.60 -9.95
N TYR A 453 14.72 -6.38 -9.65
CA TYR A 453 13.92 -5.37 -8.96
C TYR A 453 14.42 -3.96 -9.24
N VAL A 454 13.50 -3.03 -9.45
CA VAL A 454 13.80 -1.59 -9.58
C VAL A 454 13.15 -0.86 -8.41
N MET A 455 13.92 -0.01 -7.74
CA MET A 455 13.46 0.77 -6.60
C MET A 455 13.72 2.26 -6.83
N PRO A 456 12.68 3.08 -7.05
CA PRO A 456 12.83 4.54 -7.11
C PRO A 456 13.01 5.13 -5.71
N LEU A 457 13.93 6.09 -5.58
CA LEU A 457 14.17 6.84 -4.34
C LEU A 457 14.23 8.34 -4.61
N GLN A 458 13.57 9.11 -3.77
CA GLN A 458 13.54 10.58 -3.82
C GLN A 458 14.61 11.20 -2.90
N LEU A 459 15.16 12.34 -3.31
CA LEU A 459 16.10 13.15 -2.52
C LEU A 459 15.42 14.38 -1.94
N SER A 460 15.66 14.63 -0.65
CA SER A 460 15.18 15.84 0.03
C SER A 460 15.83 17.11 -0.54
N SER A 461 15.20 18.26 -0.33
CA SER A 461 15.80 19.56 -0.66
C SER A 461 17.16 19.76 0.02
N MET A 462 17.28 19.39 1.30
CA MET A 462 18.52 19.51 2.06
C MET A 462 19.67 18.70 1.46
N GLN A 463 19.42 17.44 1.07
CA GLN A 463 20.42 16.60 0.41
C GLN A 463 20.86 17.20 -0.93
N ARG A 464 19.92 17.71 -1.72
CA ARG A 464 20.23 18.33 -3.02
C ARG A 464 21.03 19.62 -2.88
N SER A 465 20.72 20.45 -1.88
CA SER A 465 21.48 21.65 -1.56
C SER A 465 22.92 21.31 -1.15
N GLN A 466 23.12 20.29 -0.30
CA GLN A 466 24.45 19.83 0.09
C GLN A 466 25.25 19.29 -1.11
N LEU A 467 24.63 18.48 -1.97
CA LEU A 467 25.26 17.99 -3.19
C LEU A 467 25.70 19.13 -4.13
N LEU A 468 24.85 20.15 -4.29
CA LEU A 468 25.17 21.32 -5.11
C LEU A 468 26.37 22.09 -4.54
N GLU A 469 26.38 22.35 -3.23
CA GLU A 469 27.48 23.02 -2.55
C GLU A 469 28.79 22.26 -2.72
N TRP A 470 28.79 20.95 -2.49
CA TRP A 470 30.00 20.13 -2.64
C TRP A 470 30.45 20.02 -4.08
N MET A 471 29.53 19.95 -5.04
CA MET A 471 29.87 19.96 -6.46
C MET A 471 30.53 21.28 -6.86
N LEU A 472 30.00 22.43 -6.42
CA LEU A 472 30.60 23.74 -6.69
C LEU A 472 31.96 23.89 -6.02
N ALA A 473 32.08 23.51 -4.75
CA ALA A 473 33.35 23.52 -4.02
C ALA A 473 34.40 22.61 -4.67
N SER A 474 33.99 21.46 -5.22
CA SER A 474 34.92 20.55 -5.89
C SER A 474 35.54 21.16 -7.15
N GLN A 475 34.93 22.17 -7.77
CA GLN A 475 35.50 22.86 -8.93
C GLN A 475 36.63 23.80 -8.55
N THR A 476 36.58 24.42 -7.37
CA THR A 476 37.58 25.38 -6.92
C THR A 476 38.80 24.74 -6.26
N TRP A 477 38.64 23.56 -5.64
CA TRP A 477 39.74 22.87 -4.97
C TRP A 477 40.61 22.06 -5.93
N ALA A 478 41.93 22.26 -5.90
CA ALA A 478 42.87 21.44 -6.63
C ALA A 478 43.03 20.05 -5.98
N SER A 479 43.20 19.01 -6.80
CA SER A 479 43.50 17.67 -6.30
C SER A 479 44.94 17.59 -5.81
N MET A 480 45.14 17.47 -4.50
CA MET A 480 46.45 17.40 -3.84
C MET A 480 46.90 15.96 -3.54
N GLY A 481 46.08 14.96 -3.86
CA GLY A 481 46.40 13.54 -3.71
C GLY A 481 45.48 12.62 -4.50
N LYS A 482 45.49 11.33 -4.17
CA LYS A 482 44.74 10.31 -4.92
C LYS A 482 43.31 10.16 -4.37
N ALA A 483 42.35 9.92 -5.28
CA ALA A 483 40.96 9.60 -4.92
C ALA A 483 40.85 8.41 -3.95
N ALA A 484 41.74 7.41 -4.06
CA ALA A 484 41.78 6.26 -3.14
C ALA A 484 41.95 6.68 -1.67
N THR A 485 42.83 7.66 -1.40
CA THR A 485 43.06 8.18 -0.05
C THR A 485 41.79 8.85 0.50
N SER A 486 41.11 9.67 -0.30
CA SER A 486 39.82 10.27 0.09
C SER A 486 38.73 9.21 0.32
N LYS A 487 38.71 8.14 -0.49
CA LYS A 487 37.77 7.01 -0.29
C LYS A 487 38.01 6.31 1.04
N ASP A 488 39.26 6.11 1.44
CA ASP A 488 39.59 5.46 2.72
C ASP A 488 39.28 6.36 3.91
N LEU A 489 39.52 7.67 3.81
CA LEU A 489 39.06 8.65 4.80
C LEU A 489 37.53 8.66 4.93
N LEU A 490 36.81 8.67 3.81
CA LEU A 490 35.34 8.60 3.81
C LEU A 490 34.83 7.30 4.44
N LYS A 491 35.51 6.16 4.23
CA LYS A 491 35.16 4.91 4.92
C LYS A 491 35.33 5.06 6.42
N ALA A 492 36.44 5.64 6.89
CA ALA A 492 36.67 5.87 8.31
C ALA A 492 35.63 6.81 8.93
N GLU A 493 35.29 7.92 8.27
CA GLU A 493 34.20 8.81 8.71
C GLU A 493 32.84 8.12 8.70
N PHE A 494 32.58 7.28 7.70
CA PHE A 494 31.35 6.51 7.63
C PHE A 494 31.21 5.52 8.79
N GLU A 495 32.28 4.82 9.18
CA GLU A 495 32.24 3.93 10.35
C GLU A 495 31.89 4.68 11.64
N LYS A 496 32.28 5.96 11.79
CA LYS A 496 31.93 6.77 12.97
C LYS A 496 30.44 7.08 13.06
N ILE A 497 29.75 7.25 11.93
CA ILE A 497 28.32 7.59 11.91
C ILE A 497 27.41 6.37 11.96
N LYS A 498 27.90 5.18 11.56
CA LYS A 498 27.09 3.95 11.52
C LYS A 498 26.35 3.64 12.82
N PRO A 499 26.97 3.69 14.03
CA PRO A 499 26.26 3.35 15.26
C PRO A 499 25.03 4.23 15.47
N LYS A 500 25.16 5.54 15.24
CA LYS A 500 24.05 6.49 15.35
C LYS A 500 22.97 6.23 14.31
N VAL A 501 23.34 5.95 13.07
CA VAL A 501 22.38 5.63 12.01
C VAL A 501 21.64 4.32 12.30
N ILE A 502 22.33 3.30 12.82
CA ILE A 502 21.72 2.04 13.25
C ILE A 502 20.76 2.29 14.41
N GLU A 503 21.19 3.07 15.41
CA GLU A 503 20.36 3.47 16.53
C GLU A 503 19.11 4.24 16.04
N ASP A 504 19.27 5.18 15.11
CA ASP A 504 18.16 5.91 14.50
C ASP A 504 17.25 5.01 13.67
N LEU A 505 17.77 4.03 12.92
CA LEU A 505 16.96 3.06 12.16
C LEU A 505 16.23 2.05 13.06
N ILE A 506 16.79 1.73 14.23
CA ILE A 506 16.15 0.88 15.23
C ILE A 506 15.11 1.68 16.03
N ARG A 507 15.42 2.93 16.40
CA ARG A 507 14.56 3.81 17.21
C ARG A 507 13.47 4.47 16.41
N THR A 508 13.72 4.79 15.14
CA THR A 508 12.69 5.16 14.19
C THR A 508 11.92 3.88 13.95
N PRO A 509 10.70 3.75 14.47
CA PRO A 509 10.01 2.50 14.34
C PRO A 509 9.53 2.39 12.89
N SER A 510 9.71 1.21 12.30
CA SER A 510 9.12 0.87 11.00
C SER A 510 7.63 0.73 11.24
N ILE A 511 6.92 1.87 11.28
CA ILE A 511 5.60 1.98 11.92
C ILE A 511 5.74 1.73 13.44
N LYS A 512 5.45 2.76 14.25
CA LYS A 512 5.48 2.70 15.72
C LYS A 512 4.82 1.42 16.26
N ALA A 513 5.63 0.51 16.79
CA ALA A 513 5.25 -0.34 17.90
C ALA A 513 4.74 0.57 19.04
N LEU A 514 3.46 0.45 19.40
CA LEU A 514 2.79 1.11 20.54
C LEU A 514 1.89 0.00 21.12
N THR A 515 2.17 -0.67 22.25
CA THR A 515 2.16 -0.21 23.66
C THR A 515 1.16 0.88 23.97
#